data_AF-A0A1A7YVJ3-F1
#
_entry.id   AF-A0A1A7YVJ3-F1
#
_cell.length_a   1.000
_cell.length_b   1.000
_cell.length_c   1.000
_cell.angle_alpha   90.00
_cell.angle_beta   90.00
_cell.angle_gamma   90.00
#
_symmetry.space_group_name_H-M   'P 1'
#
loop_
_entity.id
_entity.type
_entity.pdbx_description
1 polymer ?
#
loop_
_entity_poly.entity_id
_entity_poly.type
_entity_poly.pdbx_seq_one_letter_code
_entity_poly.pdbx_strand_id
1 'polypeptide(L)'
;MPQRSPNSDSTHTLPTTLETRKKSKGIKKLFGKLKRSQSTTFNLDDNLPEGEFKRGGVRATAGPRLGWSRDLQRVNNEVDAPFARWSKDQVCDWLQEQGLGLYMNMARVWISSGQTLLQASQQDLEKELGIKHPLHRKKLQLALQALGSEEEDNKGKLDYNWVTRWLDDIGLPQYKTQFDEGRVDGRMLHYMTVDDLLSLKVGSVLHHLSIKRAIQVLRLNNYDPNCLRRRPSDENNISPAEISQWTNHRVMEWLRSVDLAEYAPNLRGSGVHGGLMVLEPRFNVETMAQLLNIPPNKTLLRRHLATHFGLLIGSEAQQLKQECLENPDYTLLTATTKVKPRKLPFGNFGSLRKKKQDENEEYVCPMDVEMPKGRSFQKGFELQIYEDDLDRLEQMEDSEGTVRQIGAFSEGIQNLTSMLKDDEFFKEVSNSPNPSVTDEESNA
;
A
#
# COMPACT_ATOMS: atom_id res chain seq x y z
N MET A 1 53.06 43.98 -42.61
CA MET A 1 52.16 45.16 -42.73
C MET A 1 51.00 44.97 -41.75
N PRO A 2 50.57 46.04 -41.05
CA PRO A 2 50.30 46.10 -39.61
C PRO A 2 48.78 46.21 -39.29
N GLN A 3 48.29 46.12 -38.04
CA GLN A 3 48.19 47.18 -37.01
C GLN A 3 47.70 46.51 -35.69
N ARG A 4 48.36 46.59 -34.52
CA ARG A 4 48.39 47.68 -33.49
C ARG A 4 47.04 48.32 -33.18
N SER A 5 46.56 48.25 -31.93
CA SER A 5 46.82 49.26 -30.87
C SER A 5 46.01 48.91 -29.58
N PRO A 6 46.11 49.62 -28.43
CA PRO A 6 47.30 49.85 -27.59
C PRO A 6 47.04 49.71 -26.04
N ASN A 7 48.13 49.52 -25.27
CA ASN A 7 48.57 50.12 -23.97
C ASN A 7 47.55 50.83 -23.02
N SER A 8 47.70 50.90 -21.69
CA SER A 8 48.81 50.64 -20.75
C SER A 8 48.37 50.92 -19.29
N ASP A 9 48.98 50.19 -18.35
CA ASP A 9 49.56 50.56 -17.04
C ASP A 9 48.93 51.62 -16.12
N SER A 10 48.83 51.32 -14.82
CA SER A 10 49.90 51.65 -13.85
C SER A 10 49.51 51.41 -12.37
N THR A 11 50.55 51.31 -11.55
CA THR A 11 50.65 50.64 -10.26
C THR A 11 50.88 51.63 -9.11
N HIS A 12 50.61 51.21 -7.87
CA HIS A 12 51.15 51.66 -6.57
C HIS A 12 50.71 53.03 -5.98
N THR A 13 50.18 53.03 -4.74
CA THR A 13 50.89 53.34 -3.48
C THR A 13 49.92 53.52 -2.28
N LEU A 14 50.51 53.50 -1.08
CA LEU A 14 50.02 53.16 0.27
C LEU A 14 49.45 54.37 1.09
N PRO A 15 49.07 54.21 2.39
CA PRO A 15 47.91 54.84 3.03
C PRO A 15 48.24 55.92 4.08
N THR A 16 47.22 56.63 4.58
CA THR A 16 47.25 57.32 5.89
C THR A 16 45.87 57.48 6.53
N THR A 17 45.87 57.32 7.85
CA THR A 17 44.81 57.36 8.87
C THR A 17 44.41 58.78 9.34
N LEU A 18 43.18 59.00 9.85
CA LEU A 18 42.85 59.42 11.24
C LEU A 18 41.41 60.00 11.43
N GLU A 19 40.76 59.51 12.50
CA GLU A 19 39.77 60.12 13.43
C GLU A 19 38.44 60.74 12.94
N THR A 20 37.28 60.35 13.50
CA THR A 20 36.82 60.89 14.80
C THR A 20 35.69 60.08 15.46
N ARG A 21 35.65 60.18 16.81
CA ARG A 21 34.79 59.51 17.80
C ARG A 21 33.36 60.08 17.91
N LYS A 22 32.37 59.24 18.31
CA LYS A 22 31.65 59.34 19.62
C LYS A 22 30.65 58.20 19.89
N LYS A 23 30.53 57.87 21.19
CA LYS A 23 29.84 56.76 21.91
C LYS A 23 28.31 57.02 22.02
N SER A 24 27.39 56.19 22.55
CA SER A 24 27.30 55.07 23.54
C SER A 24 25.86 54.49 23.43
N LYS A 25 25.53 53.24 23.78
CA LYS A 25 25.28 52.66 25.11
C LYS A 25 25.10 51.14 24.98
N GLY A 26 25.58 50.38 25.97
CA GLY A 26 25.48 48.91 26.01
C GLY A 26 24.55 48.38 27.12
N ILE A 27 24.59 47.05 27.32
CA ILE A 27 24.31 46.18 28.50
C ILE A 27 23.82 44.82 27.94
N LYS A 28 24.26 43.60 28.30
CA LYS A 28 25.38 43.00 29.06
C LYS A 28 25.47 41.53 28.60
N LYS A 29 26.68 40.97 28.52
CA LYS A 29 26.97 39.52 28.34
C LYS A 29 27.08 38.82 29.69
N LEU A 30 26.74 37.54 29.75
CA LEU A 30 27.21 36.58 30.77
C LEU A 30 27.85 35.36 30.06
N PHE A 31 29.17 35.24 30.14
CA PHE A 31 29.94 34.00 29.95
C PHE A 31 29.95 33.24 31.29
N GLY A 32 29.96 31.93 31.45
CA GLY A 32 30.60 30.83 30.71
C GLY A 32 31.35 29.98 31.75
N LYS A 33 31.27 28.64 31.68
CA LYS A 33 32.24 27.65 32.24
C LYS A 33 31.70 26.22 32.03
N LEU A 34 32.12 25.58 30.94
CA LEU A 34 31.96 24.15 30.71
C LEU A 34 33.14 23.42 31.35
N LYS A 35 32.90 22.57 32.36
CA LYS A 35 33.91 21.68 32.94
C LYS A 35 33.70 20.27 32.38
N ARG A 36 34.68 19.83 31.60
CA ARG A 36 34.82 18.48 31.03
C ARG A 36 35.45 17.60 32.11
N SER A 37 34.79 16.53 32.53
CA SER A 37 35.38 15.53 33.42
C SER A 37 35.63 14.23 32.66
N GLN A 38 36.89 13.80 32.67
CA GLN A 38 37.32 12.44 32.37
C GLN A 38 36.99 11.52 33.55
N SER A 39 36.72 10.25 33.26
CA SER A 39 36.61 9.19 34.27
C SER A 39 37.58 8.05 33.92
N THR A 40 38.68 8.00 34.66
CA THR A 40 39.48 6.81 34.99
C THR A 40 39.57 6.85 36.53
N THR A 41 39.16 5.84 37.30
CA THR A 41 39.87 4.59 37.56
C THR A 41 39.07 3.74 38.56
N PHE A 42 39.30 2.43 38.49
CA PHE A 42 38.84 1.34 39.37
C PHE A 42 39.14 1.57 40.87
N ASN A 43 38.25 1.06 41.73
CA ASN A 43 38.66 0.33 42.94
C ASN A 43 37.64 -0.78 43.23
N LEU A 44 38.19 -1.98 43.40
CA LEU A 44 37.57 -3.23 43.81
C LEU A 44 37.77 -3.32 45.33
N ASP A 45 36.69 -3.44 46.11
CA ASP A 45 36.78 -4.10 47.41
C ASP A 45 35.44 -4.69 47.83
N ASP A 46 35.53 -5.91 48.35
CA ASP A 46 34.47 -6.78 48.82
C ASP A 46 33.88 -6.29 50.14
N ASN A 47 32.58 -6.56 50.34
CA ASN A 47 31.87 -6.86 51.59
C ASN A 47 30.44 -6.28 51.62
N LEU A 48 29.45 -7.13 51.34
CA LEU A 48 28.07 -7.02 51.84
C LEU A 48 28.05 -7.33 53.36
N PRO A 49 27.02 -6.94 54.17
CA PRO A 49 25.60 -7.11 53.84
C PRO A 49 24.58 -6.06 54.34
N GLU A 50 23.39 -6.19 53.75
CA GLU A 50 22.04 -5.86 54.27
C GLU A 50 21.82 -4.55 55.06
N GLY A 51 21.31 -3.55 54.35
CA GLY A 51 20.70 -2.36 54.94
C GLY A 51 19.59 -1.80 54.05
N GLU A 52 18.39 -1.65 54.62
CA GLU A 52 17.17 -1.12 54.01
C GLU A 52 17.41 0.14 53.15
N PHE A 53 17.13 0.07 51.85
CA PHE A 53 16.99 1.26 51.03
C PHE A 53 15.59 1.87 51.20
N LYS A 54 15.48 2.82 52.15
CA LYS A 54 14.36 3.77 52.21
C LYS A 54 14.54 4.83 51.11
N ARG A 55 13.69 4.79 50.08
CA ARG A 55 13.66 5.80 49.01
C ARG A 55 12.82 7.00 49.45
N GLY A 56 13.45 7.98 50.09
CA GLY A 56 12.94 9.35 50.17
C GLY A 56 13.36 10.13 48.92
N GLY A 57 12.39 10.69 48.18
CA GLY A 57 12.66 11.56 47.04
C GLY A 57 11.62 11.46 45.94
N VAL A 58 10.74 12.47 45.90
CA VAL A 58 9.75 12.77 44.85
C VAL A 58 10.26 12.47 43.44
N ARG A 59 9.84 11.32 42.90
CA ARG A 59 9.71 11.07 41.47
C ARG A 59 8.31 10.54 41.27
N ALA A 60 7.50 11.25 40.51
CA ALA A 60 6.17 10.83 40.11
C ALA A 60 6.27 9.46 39.43
N THR A 61 5.96 8.40 40.15
CA THR A 61 5.54 7.13 39.57
C THR A 61 4.11 7.35 39.14
N ALA A 62 3.91 7.78 37.89
CA ALA A 62 2.66 7.44 37.22
C ALA A 62 2.58 5.91 37.28
N GLY A 63 1.67 5.39 38.10
CA GLY A 63 1.40 3.96 38.19
C GLY A 63 1.03 3.41 36.81
N PRO A 64 1.05 2.08 36.62
CA PRO A 64 0.59 1.49 35.39
C PRO A 64 -0.88 1.89 35.25
N ARG A 65 -1.18 2.87 34.38
CA ARG A 65 -2.53 3.12 33.93
C ARG A 65 -2.87 1.94 33.03
N LEU A 66 -3.28 0.85 33.67
CA LEU A 66 -4.05 -0.22 33.12
C LEU A 66 -5.13 0.44 32.24
N GLY A 67 -4.93 0.37 30.93
CA GLY A 67 -5.75 1.00 29.90
C GLY A 67 -7.08 0.28 29.73
N TRP A 68 -7.86 0.19 30.80
CA TRP A 68 -9.25 -0.25 30.73
C TRP A 68 -10.13 1.00 30.62
N SER A 69 -11.03 0.95 29.63
CA SER A 69 -12.07 1.95 29.32
C SER A 69 -11.77 3.01 28.26
N ARG A 70 -11.05 2.64 27.18
CA ARG A 70 -11.31 3.27 25.85
C ARG A 70 -11.89 2.31 24.81
N ASP A 71 -11.82 1.01 25.08
CA ASP A 71 -12.34 -0.01 24.16
C ASP A 71 -13.79 -0.41 24.47
N LEU A 72 -14.27 -0.19 25.70
CA LEU A 72 -15.64 -0.56 26.11
C LEU A 72 -16.74 0.43 25.69
N GLN A 73 -16.39 1.61 25.16
CA GLN A 73 -17.38 2.50 24.52
C GLN A 73 -17.54 2.21 23.02
N ARG A 74 -16.64 1.43 22.41
CA ARG A 74 -16.72 1.07 20.99
C ARG A 74 -17.63 -0.13 20.71
N VAL A 75 -17.95 -0.91 21.75
CA VAL A 75 -18.77 -2.14 21.64
C VAL A 75 -20.27 -1.86 21.88
N ASN A 76 -20.67 -0.60 22.07
CA ASN A 76 -22.08 -0.22 22.21
C ASN A 76 -22.57 0.64 21.04
N ASN A 77 -21.89 0.59 19.89
CA ASN A 77 -22.49 1.05 18.66
C ASN A 77 -23.55 0.04 18.25
N GLU A 78 -24.79 0.52 18.16
CA GLU A 78 -25.88 -0.08 17.41
C GLU A 78 -25.33 -0.81 16.18
N VAL A 79 -25.50 -2.13 16.18
CA VAL A 79 -25.32 -3.10 15.08
C VAL A 79 -25.20 -2.42 13.71
N ASP A 80 -23.98 -2.40 13.14
CA ASP A 80 -23.64 -2.00 11.75
C ASP A 80 -24.64 -1.06 11.07
N ALA A 81 -24.86 0.12 11.64
CA ALA A 81 -25.67 1.13 10.97
C ALA A 81 -24.97 1.51 9.65
N PRO A 82 -25.64 1.42 8.48
CA PRO A 82 -25.04 1.80 7.20
C PRO A 82 -24.61 3.26 7.23
N PHE A 83 -23.56 3.62 6.51
CA PHE A 83 -22.95 4.96 6.55
C PHE A 83 -23.98 6.10 6.39
N ALA A 84 -25.01 5.90 5.57
CA ALA A 84 -26.14 6.82 5.40
C ALA A 84 -26.78 7.29 6.72
N ARG A 85 -26.86 6.41 7.72
CA ARG A 85 -27.52 6.64 9.02
C ARG A 85 -26.57 7.18 10.08
N TRP A 86 -25.28 7.32 9.78
CA TRP A 86 -24.31 7.82 10.74
C TRP A 86 -24.66 9.25 11.13
N SER A 87 -24.60 9.50 12.44
CA SER A 87 -24.76 10.84 13.01
C SER A 87 -23.63 11.76 12.56
N LYS A 88 -23.90 13.06 12.64
CA LYS A 88 -22.91 14.11 12.35
C LYS A 88 -21.57 13.91 13.05
N ASP A 89 -21.57 13.53 14.33
CA ASP A 89 -20.34 13.33 15.09
C ASP A 89 -19.57 12.09 14.62
N GLN A 90 -20.27 10.97 14.37
CA GLN A 90 -19.65 9.76 13.79
C GLN A 90 -18.99 10.05 12.43
N VAL A 91 -19.65 10.82 11.57
CA VAL A 91 -19.09 11.23 10.27
C VAL A 91 -17.87 12.13 10.44
N CYS A 92 -17.89 13.05 11.40
CA CYS A 92 -16.75 13.93 11.67
C CYS A 92 -15.54 13.15 12.21
N ASP A 93 -15.76 12.20 13.11
CA ASP A 93 -14.72 11.33 13.67
C ASP A 93 -14.12 10.46 12.57
N TRP A 94 -14.96 9.88 11.70
CA TRP A 94 -14.50 9.14 10.53
C TRP A 94 -13.67 10.00 9.58
N LEU A 95 -14.10 11.23 9.28
CA LEU A 95 -13.34 12.15 8.43
C LEU A 95 -11.96 12.48 9.04
N GLN A 96 -11.89 12.56 10.38
CA GLN A 96 -10.62 12.71 11.09
C GLN A 96 -9.74 11.46 10.96
N GLU A 97 -10.30 10.26 11.10
CA GLU A 97 -9.59 8.98 10.89
C GLU A 97 -9.07 8.83 9.45
N GLN A 98 -9.80 9.35 8.46
CA GLN A 98 -9.31 9.45 7.07
C GLN A 98 -8.16 10.47 6.91
N GLY A 99 -7.71 11.15 7.96
CA GLY A 99 -6.64 12.17 7.87
C GLY A 99 -7.11 13.50 7.26
N LEU A 100 -8.43 13.69 7.13
CA LEU A 100 -9.08 14.88 6.58
C LEU A 100 -9.64 15.81 7.67
N GLY A 101 -9.14 15.67 8.91
CA GLY A 101 -9.57 16.45 10.07
C GLY A 101 -9.44 17.98 9.91
N LEU A 102 -8.63 18.46 8.97
CA LEU A 102 -8.49 19.88 8.66
C LEU A 102 -9.76 20.52 8.07
N TYR A 103 -10.72 19.71 7.59
CA TYR A 103 -12.01 20.17 7.07
C TYR A 103 -13.15 20.09 8.09
N MET A 104 -12.88 19.65 9.33
CA MET A 104 -13.93 19.42 10.35
C MET A 104 -14.78 20.65 10.65
N ASN A 105 -14.21 21.85 10.64
CA ASN A 105 -14.97 23.07 10.96
C ASN A 105 -16.10 23.30 9.95
N MET A 106 -15.83 23.09 8.66
CA MET A 106 -16.85 23.22 7.61
C MET A 106 -17.77 22.01 7.58
N ALA A 107 -17.22 20.80 7.76
CA ALA A 107 -17.98 19.57 7.88
C ALA A 107 -19.04 19.65 8.99
N ARG A 108 -18.70 20.19 10.16
CA ARG A 108 -19.62 20.40 11.28
C ARG A 108 -20.68 21.46 11.02
N VAL A 109 -20.56 22.31 10.00
CA VAL A 109 -21.64 23.26 9.67
C VAL A 109 -22.59 22.62 8.67
N TRP A 110 -22.06 21.95 7.66
CA TRP A 110 -22.82 21.46 6.52
C TRP A 110 -23.41 20.06 6.71
N ILE A 111 -22.66 19.13 7.31
CA ILE A 111 -23.08 17.73 7.44
C ILE A 111 -24.14 17.60 8.54
N SER A 112 -25.27 17.01 8.18
CA SER A 112 -26.31 16.60 9.14
C SER A 112 -26.26 15.10 9.46
N SER A 113 -25.93 14.27 8.47
CA SER A 113 -25.78 12.81 8.60
C SER A 113 -24.86 12.28 7.48
N GLY A 114 -24.48 11.00 7.54
CA GLY A 114 -23.68 10.39 6.47
C GLY A 114 -24.35 10.41 5.09
N GLN A 115 -25.70 10.43 5.05
CA GLN A 115 -26.45 10.61 3.82
C GLN A 115 -26.10 11.91 3.08
N THR A 116 -25.79 13.00 3.80
CA THR A 116 -25.37 14.26 3.19
C THR A 116 -24.13 14.09 2.32
N LEU A 117 -23.15 13.30 2.79
CA LEU A 117 -21.92 13.05 2.04
C LEU A 117 -22.14 12.08 0.88
N LEU A 118 -22.97 11.04 1.05
CA LEU A 118 -23.27 10.09 -0.03
C LEU A 118 -24.00 10.73 -1.21
N GLN A 119 -24.83 11.75 -0.95
CA GLN A 119 -25.56 12.48 -1.99
C GLN A 119 -24.81 13.71 -2.53
N ALA A 120 -23.68 14.07 -1.92
CA ALA A 120 -22.91 15.24 -2.31
C ALA A 120 -22.32 15.09 -3.71
N SER A 121 -22.48 16.11 -4.53
CA SER A 121 -21.73 16.21 -5.78
C SER A 121 -20.27 16.59 -5.51
N GLN A 122 -19.39 16.38 -6.48
CA GLN A 122 -17.99 16.82 -6.40
C GLN A 122 -17.88 18.34 -6.15
N GLN A 123 -18.80 19.13 -6.70
CA GLN A 123 -18.85 20.58 -6.49
C GLN A 123 -19.28 20.93 -5.06
N ASP A 124 -20.18 20.17 -4.45
CA ASP A 124 -20.58 20.37 -3.07
C ASP A 124 -19.43 20.07 -2.12
N LEU A 125 -18.67 18.99 -2.35
CA LEU A 125 -17.47 18.67 -1.57
C LEU A 125 -16.39 19.77 -1.66
N GLU A 126 -16.27 20.43 -2.82
CA GLU A 126 -15.35 21.57 -2.98
C GLU A 126 -15.82 22.82 -2.23
N LYS A 127 -17.10 23.16 -2.42
CA LYS A 127 -17.67 24.44 -1.96
C LYS A 127 -18.01 24.40 -0.48
N GLU A 128 -18.71 23.36 -0.04
CA GLU A 128 -19.28 23.27 1.31
C GLU A 128 -18.25 22.78 2.33
N LEU A 129 -17.37 21.83 1.98
CA LEU A 129 -16.25 21.42 2.85
C LEU A 129 -14.99 22.28 2.66
N GLY A 130 -14.94 23.10 1.60
CA GLY A 130 -13.79 23.96 1.31
C GLY A 130 -12.55 23.20 0.84
N ILE A 131 -12.71 22.02 0.23
CA ILE A 131 -11.58 21.16 -0.14
C ILE A 131 -10.92 21.66 -1.43
N LYS A 132 -9.82 22.41 -1.28
CA LYS A 132 -9.04 22.91 -2.42
C LYS A 132 -8.08 21.88 -3.00
N HIS A 133 -7.48 21.04 -2.16
CA HIS A 133 -6.46 20.08 -2.58
C HIS A 133 -7.07 18.93 -3.41
N PRO A 134 -6.69 18.74 -4.69
CA PRO A 134 -7.30 17.75 -5.58
C PRO A 134 -7.26 16.33 -5.02
N LEU A 135 -6.14 15.91 -4.42
CA LEU A 135 -5.99 14.57 -3.86
C LEU A 135 -6.87 14.32 -2.63
N HIS A 136 -7.19 15.36 -1.84
CA HIS A 136 -8.11 15.20 -0.71
C HIS A 136 -9.54 14.96 -1.20
N ARG A 137 -9.92 15.61 -2.31
CA ARG A 137 -11.21 15.39 -2.97
C ARG A 137 -11.30 13.98 -3.51
N LYS A 138 -10.28 13.56 -4.26
CA LYS A 138 -10.19 12.20 -4.80
C LYS A 138 -10.25 11.14 -3.70
N LYS A 139 -9.50 11.32 -2.60
CA LYS A 139 -9.54 10.45 -1.43
C LYS A 139 -10.96 10.28 -0.88
N LEU A 140 -11.62 11.41 -0.62
CA LEU A 140 -12.96 11.41 -0.04
C LEU A 140 -13.97 10.76 -0.99
N GLN A 141 -13.89 11.06 -2.29
CA GLN A 141 -14.74 10.47 -3.31
C GLN A 141 -14.58 8.94 -3.37
N LEU A 142 -13.35 8.43 -3.40
CA LEU A 142 -13.07 6.99 -3.41
C LEU A 142 -13.54 6.30 -2.13
N ALA A 143 -13.37 6.96 -0.97
CA ALA A 143 -13.83 6.43 0.31
C ALA A 143 -15.37 6.36 0.38
N LEU A 144 -16.08 7.39 -0.10
CA LEU A 144 -17.55 7.40 -0.16
C LEU A 144 -18.08 6.37 -1.16
N GLN A 145 -17.41 6.19 -2.30
CA GLN A 145 -17.76 5.15 -3.27
C GLN A 145 -17.60 3.74 -2.66
N ALA A 146 -16.52 3.50 -1.90
CA ALA A 146 -16.31 2.23 -1.23
C ALA A 146 -17.37 1.96 -0.13
N LEU A 147 -17.74 2.99 0.65
CA LEU A 147 -18.80 2.87 1.67
C LEU A 147 -20.20 2.61 1.08
N GLY A 148 -20.42 2.96 -0.19
CA GLY A 148 -21.65 2.65 -0.92
C GLY A 148 -21.61 1.31 -1.66
N SER A 149 -20.49 0.60 -1.63
CA SER A 149 -20.30 -0.71 -2.24
C SER A 149 -20.37 -1.82 -1.18
N GLU A 150 -20.88 -2.99 -1.56
CA GLU A 150 -20.90 -4.19 -0.71
C GLU A 150 -19.63 -5.03 -0.85
N GLU A 151 -18.69 -4.63 -1.72
CA GLU A 151 -17.43 -5.35 -1.97
C GLU A 151 -16.43 -5.24 -0.82
N GLU A 152 -15.65 -6.30 -0.59
CA GLU A 152 -14.56 -6.25 0.38
C GLU A 152 -13.48 -5.22 -0.05
N ASP A 153 -13.27 -4.23 0.80
CA ASP A 153 -12.39 -3.12 0.49
C ASP A 153 -10.99 -3.28 1.09
N ASN A 154 -10.27 -4.33 0.65
CA ASN A 154 -8.90 -4.61 1.10
C ASN A 154 -7.93 -3.43 0.90
N LYS A 155 -8.06 -2.73 -0.23
CA LYS A 155 -7.32 -1.49 -0.53
C LYS A 155 -7.58 -0.37 0.49
N GLY A 156 -8.75 -0.35 1.13
CA GLY A 156 -9.12 0.59 2.18
C GLY A 156 -8.47 0.33 3.54
N LYS A 157 -7.96 -0.89 3.78
CA LYS A 157 -7.23 -1.26 5.00
C LYS A 157 -5.85 -0.57 5.08
N LEU A 158 -5.31 -0.11 3.94
CA LEU A 158 -4.01 0.56 3.83
C LEU A 158 -4.17 2.07 3.97
N ASP A 159 -4.00 2.59 5.19
CA ASP A 159 -4.11 4.02 5.47
C ASP A 159 -2.95 4.85 4.89
N TYR A 160 -3.07 6.18 4.95
CA TYR A 160 -2.04 7.08 4.39
C TYR A 160 -0.70 7.00 5.13
N ASN A 161 -0.71 6.63 6.41
CA ASN A 161 0.51 6.39 7.17
C ASN A 161 1.23 5.13 6.68
N TRP A 162 0.48 4.06 6.36
CA TRP A 162 1.00 2.85 5.75
C TRP A 162 1.62 3.16 4.39
N VAL A 163 0.95 3.91 3.52
CA VAL A 163 1.50 4.31 2.22
C VAL A 163 2.80 5.11 2.37
N THR A 164 2.87 6.02 3.35
CA THR A 164 4.10 6.75 3.66
C THR A 164 5.26 5.82 4.04
N ARG A 165 5.02 4.74 4.81
CA ARG A 165 6.05 3.74 5.13
C ARG A 165 6.39 2.86 3.93
N TRP A 166 5.38 2.47 3.16
CA TRP A 166 5.53 1.69 1.93
C TRP A 166 6.45 2.37 0.91
N LEU A 167 6.50 3.71 0.87
CA LEU A 167 7.47 4.45 0.06
C LEU A 167 8.94 4.14 0.42
N ASP A 168 9.26 3.81 1.67
CA ASP A 168 10.60 3.31 2.01
C ASP A 168 10.83 1.92 1.41
N ASP A 169 9.82 1.06 1.53
CA ASP A 169 9.89 -0.33 1.09
C ASP A 169 10.12 -0.46 -0.41
N ILE A 170 9.54 0.44 -1.22
CA ILE A 170 9.75 0.47 -2.68
C ILE A 170 10.96 1.31 -3.09
N GLY A 171 11.67 1.92 -2.13
CA GLY A 171 12.90 2.69 -2.40
C GLY A 171 12.66 4.11 -2.92
N LEU A 172 11.53 4.75 -2.56
CA LEU A 172 11.16 6.12 -2.92
C LEU A 172 10.87 7.04 -1.70
N PRO A 173 11.72 7.07 -0.66
CA PRO A 173 11.49 7.87 0.54
C PRO A 173 11.40 9.38 0.29
N GLN A 174 11.98 9.87 -0.82
CA GLN A 174 11.97 11.30 -1.19
C GLN A 174 10.58 11.88 -1.44
N TYR A 175 9.57 11.05 -1.72
CA TYR A 175 8.20 11.51 -2.01
C TYR A 175 7.26 11.49 -0.80
N LYS A 176 7.75 11.03 0.36
CA LYS A 176 6.93 10.87 1.57
C LYS A 176 6.16 12.11 1.97
N THR A 177 6.82 13.27 1.96
CA THR A 177 6.17 14.53 2.35
C THR A 177 4.98 14.83 1.44
N GLN A 178 5.13 14.67 0.12
CA GLN A 178 4.03 14.96 -0.82
C GLN A 178 2.88 13.95 -0.69
N PHE A 179 3.19 12.67 -0.48
CA PHE A 179 2.17 11.64 -0.27
C PHE A 179 1.43 11.80 1.06
N ASP A 180 2.14 12.16 2.14
CA ASP A 180 1.54 12.44 3.44
C ASP A 180 0.65 13.69 3.38
N GLU A 181 1.15 14.79 2.82
CA GLU A 181 0.40 16.05 2.63
C GLU A 181 -0.85 15.84 1.78
N GLY A 182 -0.78 14.97 0.75
CA GLY A 182 -1.91 14.60 -0.09
C GLY A 182 -2.83 13.52 0.49
N ARG A 183 -2.51 12.97 1.67
CA ARG A 183 -3.24 11.89 2.37
C ARG A 183 -3.47 10.63 1.52
N VAL A 184 -2.50 10.29 0.67
CA VAL A 184 -2.57 9.16 -0.27
C VAL A 184 -2.69 7.84 0.47
N ASP A 185 -3.78 7.09 0.26
CA ASP A 185 -4.03 5.76 0.83
C ASP A 185 -4.05 4.64 -0.21
N GLY A 186 -4.31 3.39 0.20
CA GLY A 186 -4.35 2.24 -0.71
C GLY A 186 -5.41 2.33 -1.79
N ARG A 187 -6.59 2.92 -1.51
CA ARG A 187 -7.61 3.19 -2.54
C ARG A 187 -7.06 4.13 -3.60
N MET A 188 -6.41 5.21 -3.18
CA MET A 188 -5.78 6.15 -4.10
C MET A 188 -4.65 5.52 -4.90
N LEU A 189 -3.85 4.62 -4.30
CA LEU A 189 -2.84 3.86 -5.04
C LEU A 189 -3.48 2.98 -6.12
N HIS A 190 -4.59 2.30 -5.81
CA HIS A 190 -5.30 1.46 -6.78
C HIS A 190 -5.80 2.27 -7.99
N TYR A 191 -6.34 3.47 -7.75
CA TYR A 191 -6.84 4.38 -8.80
C TYR A 191 -5.87 5.53 -9.13
N MET A 192 -4.56 5.33 -8.95
CA MET A 192 -3.57 6.39 -9.16
C MET A 192 -3.44 6.71 -10.65
N THR A 193 -3.52 7.99 -11.02
CA THR A 193 -3.31 8.43 -12.42
C THR A 193 -1.93 9.04 -12.64
N VAL A 194 -1.52 9.16 -13.90
CA VAL A 194 -0.26 9.83 -14.26
C VAL A 194 -0.24 11.28 -13.76
N ASP A 195 -1.36 12.00 -13.86
CA ASP A 195 -1.48 13.39 -13.42
C ASP A 195 -1.39 13.52 -11.89
N ASP A 196 -1.96 12.57 -11.14
CA ASP A 196 -1.81 12.52 -9.68
C ASP A 196 -0.34 12.41 -9.29
N LEU A 197 0.42 11.49 -9.92
CA LEU A 197 1.86 11.35 -9.67
C LEU A 197 2.65 12.60 -10.03
N LEU A 198 2.31 13.28 -11.12
CA LEU A 198 2.92 14.56 -11.49
C LEU A 198 2.63 15.64 -10.43
N SER A 199 1.40 15.69 -9.90
CA SER A 199 1.02 16.60 -8.81
C SER A 199 1.78 16.32 -7.51
N LEU A 200 2.09 15.04 -7.26
CA LEU A 200 2.95 14.56 -6.16
C LEU A 200 4.45 14.76 -6.45
N LYS A 201 4.81 15.46 -7.53
CA LYS A 201 6.18 15.76 -7.96
C LYS A 201 7.00 14.53 -8.37
N VAL A 202 6.32 13.43 -8.69
CA VAL A 202 6.94 12.23 -9.27
C VAL A 202 7.03 12.44 -10.78
N GLY A 203 8.13 13.04 -11.25
CA GLY A 203 8.32 13.36 -12.67
C GLY A 203 9.16 12.36 -13.47
N SER A 204 9.81 11.38 -12.82
CA SER A 204 10.69 10.41 -13.48
C SER A 204 9.89 9.25 -14.08
N VAL A 205 10.18 8.88 -15.34
CA VAL A 205 9.59 7.71 -16.00
C VAL A 205 9.92 6.43 -15.22
N LEU A 206 11.16 6.32 -14.72
CA LEU A 206 11.57 5.16 -13.92
C LEU A 206 10.75 5.05 -12.63
N HIS A 207 10.50 6.17 -11.95
CA HIS A 207 9.70 6.16 -10.71
C HIS A 207 8.21 5.87 -10.98
N HIS A 208 7.67 6.29 -12.13
CA HIS A 208 6.32 5.87 -12.56
C HIS A 208 6.25 4.36 -12.75
N LEU A 209 7.23 3.75 -13.43
CA LEU A 209 7.30 2.29 -13.58
C LEU A 209 7.50 1.58 -12.25
N SER A 210 8.32 2.12 -11.36
CA SER A 210 8.48 1.62 -10.00
C SER A 210 7.14 1.59 -9.27
N ILE A 211 6.43 2.71 -9.21
CA ILE A 211 5.14 2.78 -8.52
C ILE A 211 4.10 1.87 -9.19
N LYS A 212 4.06 1.83 -10.53
CA LYS A 212 3.21 0.90 -11.30
C LYS A 212 3.40 -0.54 -10.85
N ARG A 213 4.65 -1.04 -10.86
CA ARG A 213 4.93 -2.43 -10.49
C ARG A 213 4.74 -2.69 -9.00
N ALA A 214 5.01 -1.72 -8.14
CA ALA A 214 4.71 -1.85 -6.72
C ALA A 214 3.20 -1.97 -6.46
N ILE A 215 2.36 -1.18 -7.14
CA ILE A 215 0.89 -1.31 -7.08
C ILE A 215 0.45 -2.68 -7.63
N GLN A 216 1.06 -3.14 -8.72
CA GLN A 216 0.79 -4.48 -9.26
C GLN A 216 1.10 -5.59 -8.24
N VAL A 217 2.21 -5.47 -7.50
CA VAL A 217 2.55 -6.41 -6.41
C VAL A 217 1.49 -6.35 -5.31
N LEU A 218 1.02 -5.17 -4.89
CA LEU A 218 -0.09 -5.09 -3.93
C LEU A 218 -1.34 -5.80 -4.44
N ARG A 219 -1.69 -5.61 -5.71
CA ARG A 219 -2.85 -6.25 -6.33
C ARG A 219 -2.71 -7.78 -6.38
N LEU A 220 -1.53 -8.29 -6.71
CA LEU A 220 -1.22 -9.74 -6.71
C LEU A 220 -1.28 -10.37 -5.31
N ASN A 221 -1.19 -9.57 -4.25
CA ASN A 221 -1.25 -10.03 -2.87
C ASN A 221 -2.49 -9.48 -2.14
N ASN A 222 -3.57 -9.18 -2.88
CA ASN A 222 -4.86 -8.71 -2.36
C ASN A 222 -4.76 -7.54 -1.37
N TYR A 223 -3.79 -6.65 -1.56
CA TYR A 223 -3.53 -5.52 -0.68
C TYR A 223 -3.25 -5.91 0.78
N ASP A 224 -2.70 -7.09 1.05
CA ASP A 224 -2.22 -7.48 2.38
C ASP A 224 -1.17 -6.47 2.88
N PRO A 225 -1.38 -5.81 4.05
CA PRO A 225 -0.45 -4.85 4.64
C PRO A 225 0.97 -5.38 4.85
N ASN A 226 1.16 -6.71 4.95
CA ASN A 226 2.42 -7.36 5.27
C ASN A 226 3.03 -8.12 4.09
N CYS A 227 2.52 -7.95 2.87
CA CYS A 227 2.96 -8.74 1.71
C CYS A 227 4.43 -8.50 1.32
N LEU A 228 5.03 -7.35 1.68
CA LEU A 228 6.40 -7.01 1.31
C LEU A 228 7.43 -7.55 2.29
N ARG A 229 8.47 -8.20 1.76
CA ARG A 229 9.48 -8.91 2.54
C ARG A 229 10.78 -8.11 2.66
N ARG A 230 11.17 -7.80 3.90
CA ARG A 230 12.51 -7.26 4.24
C ARG A 230 13.52 -8.37 4.54
N ARG A 231 13.08 -9.47 5.15
CA ARG A 231 13.87 -10.65 5.54
C ARG A 231 13.02 -11.91 5.30
N PRO A 232 13.20 -12.61 4.18
CA PRO A 232 12.52 -13.87 3.94
C PRO A 232 12.95 -14.92 4.99
N SER A 233 12.01 -15.72 5.47
CA SER A 233 12.27 -16.78 6.47
C SER A 233 13.06 -17.96 5.87
N ASP A 234 12.83 -18.27 4.59
CA ASP A 234 13.54 -19.30 3.84
C ASP A 234 14.39 -18.64 2.74
N GLU A 235 15.70 -18.87 2.79
CA GLU A 235 16.64 -18.38 1.78
C GLU A 235 16.92 -19.41 0.68
N ASN A 236 16.51 -20.66 0.88
CA ASN A 236 16.73 -21.75 -0.05
C ASN A 236 15.56 -21.84 -1.05
N ASN A 237 15.84 -21.68 -2.34
CA ASN A 237 14.89 -21.84 -3.45
C ASN A 237 13.76 -20.80 -3.49
N ILE A 238 14.14 -19.52 -3.58
CA ILE A 238 13.20 -18.38 -3.63
C ILE A 238 12.58 -18.27 -5.03
N SER A 239 11.26 -18.28 -5.10
CA SER A 239 10.54 -18.17 -6.37
C SER A 239 10.47 -16.74 -6.91
N PRO A 240 10.30 -16.53 -8.23
CA PRO A 240 10.11 -15.18 -8.81
C PRO A 240 8.95 -14.39 -8.19
N ALA A 241 7.88 -15.07 -7.76
CA ALA A 241 6.77 -14.47 -7.05
C ALA A 241 7.18 -13.89 -5.70
N GLU A 242 7.97 -14.63 -4.90
CA GLU A 242 8.49 -14.13 -3.64
C GLU A 242 9.54 -13.03 -3.83
N ILE A 243 10.32 -13.10 -4.92
CA ILE A 243 11.25 -12.03 -5.28
C ILE A 243 10.50 -10.76 -5.63
N SER A 244 9.33 -10.84 -6.27
CA SER A 244 8.51 -9.67 -6.58
C SER A 244 8.07 -8.90 -5.32
N GLN A 245 7.97 -9.59 -4.17
CA GLN A 245 7.64 -9.02 -2.87
C GLN A 245 8.85 -8.37 -2.16
N TRP A 246 10.06 -8.42 -2.74
CA TRP A 246 11.25 -7.86 -2.10
C TRP A 246 11.20 -6.34 -2.01
N THR A 247 11.46 -5.84 -0.81
CA THR A 247 11.72 -4.41 -0.57
C THR A 247 13.05 -3.96 -1.19
N ASN A 248 13.21 -2.65 -1.41
CA ASN A 248 14.48 -2.01 -1.78
C ASN A 248 15.61 -2.40 -0.82
N HIS A 249 15.31 -2.47 0.48
CA HIS A 249 16.27 -2.91 1.47
C HIS A 249 16.72 -4.36 1.23
N ARG A 250 15.78 -5.28 0.96
CA ARG A 250 16.12 -6.68 0.66
C ARG A 250 16.96 -6.81 -0.61
N VAL A 251 16.69 -6.01 -1.65
CA VAL A 251 17.51 -5.95 -2.87
C VAL A 251 18.94 -5.48 -2.55
N MET A 252 19.11 -4.48 -1.68
CA MET A 252 20.43 -4.06 -1.21
C MET A 252 21.14 -5.18 -0.45
N GLU A 253 20.45 -5.95 0.39
CA GLU A 253 21.04 -7.13 1.06
C GLU A 253 21.44 -8.21 0.06
N TRP A 254 20.62 -8.46 -0.97
CA TRP A 254 20.98 -9.39 -2.04
C TRP A 254 22.27 -8.95 -2.75
N LEU A 255 22.43 -7.67 -3.09
CA LEU A 255 23.68 -7.16 -3.67
C LEU A 255 24.90 -7.44 -2.78
N ARG A 256 24.76 -7.37 -1.45
CA ARG A 256 25.85 -7.74 -0.54
C ARG A 256 26.18 -9.23 -0.61
N SER A 257 25.16 -10.09 -0.71
CA SER A 257 25.35 -11.55 -0.80
C SER A 257 25.99 -12.01 -2.11
N VAL A 258 25.97 -11.19 -3.16
CA VAL A 258 26.60 -11.48 -4.46
C VAL A 258 27.86 -10.63 -4.70
N ASP A 259 28.56 -10.23 -3.63
CA ASP A 259 29.83 -9.49 -3.67
C ASP A 259 29.78 -8.10 -4.35
N LEU A 260 28.61 -7.44 -4.33
CA LEU A 260 28.41 -6.07 -4.85
C LEU A 260 28.05 -5.07 -3.73
N ALA A 261 28.54 -5.33 -2.52
CA ALA A 261 28.20 -4.56 -1.32
C ALA A 261 28.53 -3.07 -1.41
N GLU A 262 29.62 -2.70 -2.09
CA GLU A 262 30.04 -1.30 -2.27
C GLU A 262 29.06 -0.47 -3.11
N TYR A 263 28.31 -1.12 -4.02
CA TYR A 263 27.35 -0.46 -4.90
C TYR A 263 25.93 -0.40 -4.32
N ALA A 264 25.61 -1.27 -3.36
CA ALA A 264 24.26 -1.38 -2.79
C ALA A 264 23.67 -0.04 -2.28
N PRO A 265 24.43 0.84 -1.57
CA PRO A 265 23.89 2.12 -1.11
C PRO A 265 23.38 3.05 -2.22
N ASN A 266 23.86 2.88 -3.47
CA ASN A 266 23.43 3.69 -4.61
C ASN A 266 21.97 3.45 -5.00
N LEU A 267 21.35 2.36 -4.54
CA LEU A 267 19.93 2.07 -4.78
C LEU A 267 18.98 2.84 -3.85
N ARG A 268 19.47 3.60 -2.87
CA ARG A 268 18.60 4.42 -2.02
C ARG A 268 17.94 5.54 -2.84
N GLY A 269 16.62 5.62 -2.79
CA GLY A 269 15.87 6.63 -3.55
C GLY A 269 15.75 6.34 -5.05
N SER A 270 16.20 5.17 -5.52
CA SER A 270 16.18 4.78 -6.93
C SER A 270 14.83 4.21 -7.41
N GLY A 271 13.95 3.80 -6.49
CA GLY A 271 12.75 3.02 -6.81
C GLY A 271 12.98 1.55 -7.12
N VAL A 272 14.22 1.03 -7.01
CA VAL A 272 14.48 -0.39 -7.28
C VAL A 272 13.95 -1.26 -6.15
N HIS A 273 13.06 -2.18 -6.48
CA HIS A 273 12.50 -3.20 -5.60
C HIS A 273 12.16 -4.44 -6.44
N GLY A 274 11.77 -5.54 -5.77
CA GLY A 274 11.52 -6.84 -6.39
C GLY A 274 10.53 -6.82 -7.53
N GLY A 275 9.38 -6.16 -7.32
CA GLY A 275 8.33 -6.00 -8.33
C GLY A 275 8.85 -5.36 -9.62
N LEU A 276 9.62 -4.27 -9.52
CA LEU A 276 10.26 -3.65 -10.68
C LEU A 276 11.25 -4.61 -11.38
N MET A 277 12.05 -5.33 -10.62
CA MET A 277 13.07 -6.24 -11.17
C MET A 277 12.44 -7.40 -11.95
N VAL A 278 11.36 -7.99 -11.43
CA VAL A 278 10.73 -9.17 -12.03
C VAL A 278 9.71 -8.79 -13.11
N LEU A 279 8.83 -7.82 -12.82
CA LEU A 279 7.62 -7.58 -13.62
C LEU A 279 7.77 -6.54 -14.73
N GLU A 280 8.82 -5.72 -14.74
CA GLU A 280 9.03 -4.70 -15.78
C GLU A 280 10.00 -5.18 -16.86
N PRO A 281 9.54 -5.48 -18.10
CA PRO A 281 10.41 -5.94 -19.18
C PRO A 281 11.48 -4.92 -19.59
N ARG A 282 11.19 -3.62 -19.45
CA ARG A 282 12.16 -2.56 -19.79
C ARG A 282 13.27 -2.40 -18.76
N PHE A 283 13.08 -2.90 -17.54
CA PHE A 283 14.09 -2.85 -16.48
C PHE A 283 15.03 -4.05 -16.59
N ASN A 284 16.24 -3.82 -17.09
CA ASN A 284 17.21 -4.88 -17.35
C ASN A 284 18.56 -4.63 -16.64
N VAL A 285 19.53 -5.50 -16.91
CA VAL A 285 20.88 -5.43 -16.32
C VAL A 285 21.56 -4.09 -16.61
N GLU A 286 21.34 -3.50 -17.78
CA GLU A 286 21.93 -2.20 -18.15
C GLU A 286 21.36 -1.09 -17.26
N THR A 287 20.03 -1.05 -17.08
CA THR A 287 19.39 -0.10 -16.16
C THR A 287 19.85 -0.31 -14.72
N MET A 288 19.95 -1.55 -14.24
CA MET A 288 20.46 -1.85 -12.90
C MET A 288 21.91 -1.36 -12.72
N ALA A 289 22.79 -1.63 -13.70
CA ALA A 289 24.18 -1.20 -13.65
C ALA A 289 24.32 0.33 -13.62
N GLN A 290 23.48 1.05 -14.36
CA GLN A 290 23.42 2.51 -14.32
C GLN A 290 23.01 3.04 -12.93
N LEU A 291 21.97 2.45 -12.32
CA LEU A 291 21.52 2.85 -10.98
C LEU A 291 22.52 2.51 -9.88
N LEU A 292 23.30 1.45 -10.07
CA LEU A 292 24.42 1.10 -9.20
C LEU A 292 25.66 1.98 -9.43
N ASN A 293 25.65 2.89 -10.40
CA ASN A 293 26.80 3.67 -10.84
C ASN A 293 28.00 2.79 -11.25
N ILE A 294 27.76 1.64 -11.87
CA ILE A 294 28.81 0.78 -12.44
C ILE A 294 29.10 1.24 -13.87
N PRO A 295 30.30 1.77 -14.17
CA PRO A 295 30.64 2.27 -15.51
C PRO A 295 30.64 1.17 -16.59
N PRO A 296 30.38 1.50 -17.87
CA PRO A 296 30.36 0.53 -18.97
C PRO A 296 31.70 -0.17 -19.22
N ASN A 297 32.82 0.48 -18.90
CA ASN A 297 34.16 -0.11 -19.03
C ASN A 297 34.49 -1.17 -17.95
N LYS A 298 33.69 -1.28 -16.87
CA LYS A 298 33.84 -2.32 -15.84
C LYS A 298 33.16 -3.62 -16.27
N THR A 299 33.64 -4.21 -17.36
CA THR A 299 33.01 -5.36 -18.02
C THR A 299 32.90 -6.60 -17.14
N LEU A 300 33.90 -6.87 -16.29
CA LEU A 300 33.85 -8.01 -15.35
C LEU A 300 32.73 -7.86 -14.31
N LEU A 301 32.57 -6.68 -13.72
CA LEU A 301 31.50 -6.39 -12.75
C LEU A 301 30.13 -6.47 -13.42
N ARG A 302 29.99 -5.94 -14.64
CA ARG A 302 28.73 -5.99 -15.39
C ARG A 302 28.35 -7.41 -15.78
N ARG A 303 29.32 -8.24 -16.15
CA ARG A 303 29.09 -9.67 -16.41
C ARG A 303 28.67 -10.40 -15.14
N HIS A 304 29.35 -10.14 -14.02
CA HIS A 304 28.99 -10.70 -12.71
C HIS A 304 27.56 -10.34 -12.31
N LEU A 305 27.20 -9.05 -12.40
CA LEU A 305 25.84 -8.56 -12.17
C LEU A 305 24.84 -9.23 -13.11
N ALA A 306 25.14 -9.36 -14.41
CA ALA A 306 24.25 -9.98 -15.39
C ALA A 306 23.93 -11.44 -15.01
N THR A 307 24.94 -12.22 -14.64
CA THR A 307 24.77 -13.61 -14.22
C THR A 307 23.90 -13.71 -12.97
N HIS A 308 24.22 -12.97 -11.91
CA HIS A 308 23.45 -13.05 -10.65
C HIS A 308 22.04 -12.45 -10.78
N PHE A 309 21.86 -11.36 -11.52
CA PHE A 309 20.55 -10.79 -11.80
C PHE A 309 19.66 -11.78 -12.55
N GLY A 310 20.22 -12.45 -13.56
CA GLY A 310 19.54 -13.48 -14.32
C GLY A 310 19.09 -14.67 -13.49
N LEU A 311 20.00 -15.21 -12.66
CA LEU A 311 19.68 -16.29 -11.72
C LEU A 311 18.59 -15.90 -10.73
N LEU A 312 18.59 -14.64 -10.29
CA LEU A 312 17.59 -14.14 -9.35
C LEU A 312 16.19 -14.08 -9.99
N ILE A 313 16.03 -13.38 -11.11
CA ILE A 313 14.68 -13.14 -11.67
C ILE A 313 14.06 -14.36 -12.36
N GLY A 314 14.87 -15.38 -12.69
CA GLY A 314 14.44 -16.59 -13.37
C GLY A 314 14.31 -16.44 -14.89
N SER A 315 14.24 -17.57 -15.59
CA SER A 315 14.30 -17.65 -17.06
C SER A 315 13.16 -16.94 -17.78
N GLU A 316 11.94 -16.98 -17.24
CA GLU A 316 10.76 -16.34 -17.84
C GLU A 316 10.93 -14.81 -17.89
N ALA A 317 11.33 -14.20 -16.77
CA ALA A 317 11.58 -12.76 -16.71
C ALA A 317 12.79 -12.35 -17.56
N GLN A 318 13.81 -13.20 -17.67
CA GLN A 318 14.94 -12.97 -18.58
C GLN A 318 14.48 -12.94 -20.04
N GLN A 319 13.66 -13.90 -20.46
CA GLN A 319 13.14 -13.98 -21.82
C GLN A 319 12.32 -12.73 -22.19
N LEU A 320 11.38 -12.32 -21.33
CA LEU A 320 10.56 -11.12 -21.57
C LEU A 320 11.40 -9.84 -21.71
N LYS A 321 12.49 -9.72 -20.93
CA LYS A 321 13.42 -8.59 -21.03
C LYS A 321 14.23 -8.63 -22.33
N GLN A 322 14.62 -9.82 -22.79
CA GLN A 322 15.32 -10.00 -24.06
C GLN A 322 14.42 -9.66 -25.26
N GLU A 323 13.19 -10.16 -25.28
CA GLU A 323 12.19 -9.83 -26.31
C GLU A 323 11.90 -8.32 -26.35
N CYS A 324 11.83 -7.68 -25.17
CA CYS A 324 11.66 -6.23 -25.08
C CYS A 324 12.87 -5.45 -25.66
N LEU A 325 14.10 -5.96 -25.46
CA LEU A 325 15.33 -5.37 -25.99
C LEU A 325 15.46 -5.52 -27.51
N GLU A 326 14.94 -6.60 -28.07
CA GLU A 326 14.96 -6.88 -29.51
C GLU A 326 13.93 -6.04 -30.30
N ASN A 327 13.00 -5.40 -29.60
CA ASN A 327 12.00 -4.53 -30.22
C ASN A 327 12.66 -3.28 -30.84
N PRO A 328 12.42 -2.95 -32.13
CA PRO A 328 13.01 -1.78 -32.79
C PRO A 328 12.70 -0.43 -32.12
N ASP A 329 11.57 -0.32 -31.41
CA ASP A 329 11.15 0.90 -30.71
C ASP A 329 11.68 0.96 -29.26
N TYR A 330 12.57 0.03 -28.88
CA TYR A 330 13.12 -0.02 -27.53
C TYR A 330 13.86 1.27 -27.17
N THR A 331 13.44 1.88 -26.07
CA THR A 331 14.11 3.03 -25.47
C THR A 331 14.63 2.66 -24.09
N LEU A 332 15.94 2.77 -23.91
CA LEU A 332 16.63 2.48 -22.65
C LEU A 332 16.05 3.34 -21.53
N LEU A 333 15.71 2.69 -20.42
CA LEU A 333 15.31 3.38 -19.19
C LEU A 333 16.52 4.04 -18.54
N THR A 334 16.43 5.35 -18.35
CA THR A 334 17.43 6.13 -17.61
C THR A 334 16.77 6.83 -16.42
N ALA A 335 17.50 7.03 -15.34
CA ALA A 335 16.99 7.67 -14.12
C ALA A 335 16.51 9.13 -14.35
N THR A 336 17.07 9.80 -15.35
CA THR A 336 16.82 11.22 -15.66
C THR A 336 15.68 11.44 -16.64
N THR A 337 15.17 10.40 -17.30
CA THR A 337 14.04 10.52 -18.24
C THR A 337 12.80 11.03 -17.50
N LYS A 338 12.27 12.17 -17.94
CA LYS A 338 11.05 12.77 -17.37
C LYS A 338 9.81 12.37 -18.15
N VAL A 339 8.71 12.17 -17.43
CA VAL A 339 7.38 11.98 -18.01
C VAL A 339 6.97 13.27 -18.71
N LYS A 340 6.45 13.14 -19.94
CA LYS A 340 5.90 14.27 -20.69
C LYS A 340 4.43 14.41 -20.33
N PRO A 341 3.97 15.54 -19.77
CA PRO A 341 2.55 15.77 -19.53
C PRO A 341 1.80 15.71 -20.86
N ARG A 342 0.64 15.03 -20.90
CA ARG A 342 -0.26 15.12 -22.05
C ARG A 342 -0.77 16.56 -22.12
N LYS A 343 -0.40 17.29 -23.17
CA LYS A 343 -1.08 18.55 -23.49
C LYS A 343 -2.42 18.20 -24.10
N LEU A 344 -3.52 18.48 -23.39
CA LEU A 344 -4.84 18.49 -24.00
C LEU A 344 -4.77 19.44 -25.21
N PRO A 345 -5.16 19.01 -26.42
CA PRO A 345 -5.18 19.90 -27.57
C PRO A 345 -6.16 21.04 -27.27
N PHE A 346 -5.64 22.27 -27.19
CA PHE A 346 -6.46 23.48 -27.13
C PHE A 346 -7.40 23.49 -28.36
N GLY A 347 -8.68 23.77 -28.11
CA GLY A 347 -9.79 23.40 -28.97
C GLY A 347 -9.67 23.73 -30.46
N ASN A 348 -10.00 22.72 -31.28
CA ASN A 348 -10.73 22.99 -32.51
C ASN A 348 -12.22 23.14 -32.14
N PHE A 349 -12.69 24.39 -32.14
CA PHE A 349 -14.12 24.71 -32.14
C PHE A 349 -14.76 24.10 -33.40
N GLY A 350 -15.42 22.95 -33.27
CA GLY A 350 -16.15 22.36 -34.39
C GLY A 350 -16.47 20.88 -34.20
N SER A 351 -17.35 20.55 -33.26
CA SER A 351 -18.37 19.49 -33.37
C SER A 351 -18.95 19.21 -31.99
N LEU A 352 -20.06 19.89 -31.69
CA LEU A 352 -21.02 19.49 -30.66
C LEU A 352 -21.67 18.18 -31.12
N ARG A 353 -21.02 17.05 -30.85
CA ARG A 353 -21.66 15.73 -30.94
C ARG A 353 -21.19 14.87 -29.78
N LYS A 354 -21.94 14.96 -28.69
CA LYS A 354 -22.17 13.92 -27.68
C LYS A 354 -20.93 13.04 -27.43
N LYS A 355 -19.85 13.64 -26.91
CA LYS A 355 -18.69 12.90 -26.42
C LYS A 355 -19.14 12.20 -25.14
N LYS A 356 -19.43 10.90 -25.26
CA LYS A 356 -19.61 9.98 -24.13
C LYS A 356 -18.48 10.27 -23.13
N GLN A 357 -18.84 10.48 -21.87
CA GLN A 357 -17.94 10.66 -20.73
C GLN A 357 -17.26 9.32 -20.47
N ASP A 358 -16.30 9.00 -21.33
CA ASP A 358 -15.38 7.87 -21.19
C ASP A 358 -14.00 8.49 -21.44
N GLU A 359 -13.65 9.47 -20.58
CA GLU A 359 -12.25 9.82 -20.40
C GLU A 359 -11.61 8.57 -19.81
N ASN A 360 -10.95 7.80 -20.66
CA ASN A 360 -10.16 6.66 -20.29
C ASN A 360 -9.06 7.18 -19.33
N GLU A 361 -9.35 7.21 -18.03
CA GLU A 361 -8.43 7.67 -17.00
C GLU A 361 -7.18 6.80 -17.09
N GLU A 362 -6.06 7.39 -17.51
CA GLU A 362 -4.80 6.68 -17.71
C GLU A 362 -4.20 6.37 -16.33
N TYR A 363 -4.66 5.27 -15.74
CA TYR A 363 -4.12 4.76 -14.49
C TYR A 363 -2.65 4.37 -14.65
N VAL A 364 -1.85 4.66 -13.62
CA VAL A 364 -0.43 4.29 -13.57
C VAL A 364 -0.27 2.78 -13.68
N CYS A 365 -1.13 2.03 -12.98
CA CYS A 365 -1.26 0.59 -13.10
C CYS A 365 -2.63 0.25 -13.68
N PRO A 366 -2.75 0.00 -15.00
CA PRO A 366 -4.02 -0.34 -15.62
C PRO A 366 -4.73 -1.49 -14.89
N MET A 367 -6.06 -1.48 -14.88
CA MET A 367 -6.84 -2.49 -14.15
C MET A 367 -6.75 -3.87 -14.82
N ASP A 368 -6.58 -3.86 -16.14
CA ASP A 368 -6.44 -4.98 -17.06
C ASP A 368 -4.98 -5.42 -17.28
N VAL A 369 -4.04 -5.00 -16.42
CA VAL A 369 -2.64 -5.46 -16.51
C VAL A 369 -2.61 -6.99 -16.48
N GLU A 370 -2.06 -7.59 -17.55
CA GLU A 370 -1.89 -9.03 -17.64
C GLU A 370 -1.11 -9.56 -16.42
N MET A 371 -1.70 -10.54 -15.76
CA MET A 371 -1.07 -11.20 -14.62
C MET A 371 0.04 -12.16 -15.10
N PRO A 372 1.16 -12.27 -14.36
CA PRO A 372 2.23 -13.18 -14.74
C PRO A 372 1.72 -14.62 -14.83
N LYS A 373 2.01 -15.31 -15.93
CA LYS A 373 1.53 -16.68 -16.20
C LYS A 373 2.42 -17.76 -15.56
N GLY A 374 3.57 -17.38 -15.00
CA GLY A 374 4.49 -18.31 -14.35
C GLY A 374 3.86 -19.08 -13.20
N ARG A 375 4.16 -20.39 -13.11
CA ARG A 375 3.63 -21.30 -12.06
C ARG A 375 3.78 -20.78 -10.63
N SER A 376 4.83 -20.01 -10.35
CA SER A 376 5.05 -19.41 -9.03
C SER A 376 4.01 -18.34 -8.65
N PHE A 377 3.45 -17.63 -9.64
CA PHE A 377 2.39 -16.64 -9.44
C PHE A 377 0.99 -17.27 -9.46
N GLN A 378 0.83 -18.42 -10.13
CA GLN A 378 -0.45 -19.15 -10.18
C GLN A 378 -0.80 -19.86 -8.85
N LYS A 379 0.20 -20.32 -8.09
CA LYS A 379 -0.04 -21.02 -6.82
C LYS A 379 -0.80 -20.17 -5.79
N GLY A 380 -0.62 -18.84 -5.80
CA GLY A 380 -1.38 -17.92 -4.97
C GLY A 380 -2.83 -17.73 -5.43
N PHE A 381 -3.08 -17.77 -6.74
CA PHE A 381 -4.41 -17.68 -7.34
C PHE A 381 -5.23 -18.97 -7.20
N GLU A 382 -4.61 -20.15 -7.32
CA GLU A 382 -5.32 -21.42 -7.13
C GLU A 382 -5.80 -21.58 -5.69
N LEU A 383 -4.96 -21.24 -4.69
CA LEU A 383 -5.37 -21.25 -3.27
C LEU A 383 -6.55 -20.30 -3.00
N GLN A 384 -6.63 -19.16 -3.70
CA GLN A 384 -7.75 -18.22 -3.58
C GLN A 384 -9.06 -18.76 -4.14
N ILE A 385 -9.04 -19.49 -5.26
CA ILE A 385 -10.25 -20.15 -5.79
C ILE A 385 -10.79 -21.14 -4.76
N TYR A 386 -9.90 -21.89 -4.10
CA TYR A 386 -10.31 -22.84 -3.06
C TYR A 386 -10.79 -22.15 -1.77
N GLU A 387 -10.22 -21.02 -1.35
CA GLU A 387 -10.71 -20.24 -0.20
C GLU A 387 -12.07 -19.57 -0.49
N ASP A 388 -12.24 -18.93 -1.65
CA ASP A 388 -13.53 -18.34 -2.06
C ASP A 388 -14.62 -19.43 -2.20
N ASP A 389 -14.26 -20.62 -2.70
CA ASP A 389 -15.19 -21.75 -2.76
C ASP A 389 -15.52 -22.29 -1.36
N LEU A 390 -14.58 -22.27 -0.41
CA LEU A 390 -14.81 -22.67 0.98
C LEU A 390 -15.75 -21.69 1.70
N ASP A 391 -15.52 -20.38 1.54
CA ASP A 391 -16.36 -19.32 2.10
C ASP A 391 -17.77 -19.33 1.48
N ARG A 392 -17.90 -19.67 0.18
CA ARG A 392 -19.20 -19.89 -0.47
C ARG A 392 -19.90 -21.15 0.03
N LEU A 393 -19.17 -22.20 0.38
CA LEU A 393 -19.74 -23.41 0.98
C LEU A 393 -20.18 -23.15 2.43
N GLU A 394 -19.40 -22.39 3.22
CA GLU A 394 -19.78 -22.00 4.59
C GLU A 394 -21.03 -21.09 4.59
N GLN A 395 -21.15 -20.15 3.65
CA GLN A 395 -22.35 -19.30 3.53
C GLN A 395 -23.61 -20.05 3.11
N MET A 396 -23.51 -21.25 2.54
CA MET A 396 -24.66 -22.08 2.20
C MET A 396 -25.22 -22.87 3.41
N GLU A 397 -24.42 -23.12 4.45
CA GLU A 397 -24.84 -23.92 5.61
C GLU A 397 -25.76 -23.16 6.59
N ASP A 398 -25.75 -21.81 6.57
CA ASP A 398 -26.56 -20.98 7.49
C ASP A 398 -27.90 -20.49 6.91
N SER A 399 -28.39 -21.10 5.83
CA SER A 399 -29.72 -20.78 5.31
C SER A 399 -30.82 -21.41 6.18
N GLU A 400 -31.18 -20.71 7.27
CA GLU A 400 -32.29 -21.01 8.18
C GLU A 400 -33.60 -21.35 7.45
N GLY A 401 -33.78 -20.80 6.23
CA GLY A 401 -34.88 -21.11 5.32
C GLY A 401 -34.90 -22.55 4.82
N THR A 402 -33.74 -23.15 4.51
CA THR A 402 -33.62 -24.53 4.02
C THR A 402 -33.96 -25.51 5.14
N VAL A 403 -33.49 -25.25 6.37
CA VAL A 403 -33.79 -26.06 7.56
C VAL A 403 -35.27 -26.01 7.91
N ARG A 404 -35.91 -24.83 7.83
CA ARG A 404 -37.37 -24.69 8.03
C ARG A 404 -38.18 -25.41 6.95
N GLN A 405 -37.71 -25.40 5.71
CA GLN A 405 -38.38 -26.07 4.60
C GLN A 405 -38.25 -27.60 4.70
N ILE A 406 -37.10 -28.12 5.15
CA ILE A 406 -36.92 -29.54 5.46
C ILE A 406 -37.78 -29.96 6.67
N GLY A 407 -37.88 -29.12 7.70
CA GLY A 407 -38.77 -29.33 8.83
C GLY A 407 -40.24 -29.44 8.42
N ALA A 408 -40.71 -28.51 7.60
CA ALA A 408 -42.08 -28.53 7.07
C ALA A 408 -42.36 -29.74 6.16
N PHE A 409 -41.35 -30.19 5.40
CA PHE A 409 -41.47 -31.40 4.58
C PHE A 409 -41.51 -32.67 5.43
N SER A 410 -40.72 -32.72 6.53
CA SER A 410 -40.73 -33.83 7.49
C SER A 410 -42.07 -33.94 8.24
N GLU A 411 -42.66 -32.81 8.65
CA GLU A 411 -44.00 -32.79 9.23
C GLU A 411 -45.08 -33.25 8.24
N GLY A 412 -44.96 -32.86 6.96
CA GLY A 412 -45.85 -33.33 5.90
C GLY A 412 -45.80 -34.86 5.71
N ILE A 413 -44.59 -35.45 5.73
CA ILE A 413 -44.40 -36.90 5.64
C ILE A 413 -44.94 -37.61 6.88
N GLN A 414 -44.74 -37.07 8.08
CA GLN A 414 -45.27 -37.66 9.31
C GLN A 414 -46.81 -37.64 9.34
N ASN A 415 -47.44 -36.55 8.90
CA ASN A 415 -48.90 -36.49 8.78
C ASN A 415 -49.45 -37.46 7.74
N LEU A 416 -48.80 -37.59 6.58
CA LEU A 416 -49.16 -38.61 5.58
C LEU A 416 -49.01 -40.04 6.14
N THR A 417 -47.95 -40.29 6.89
CA THR A 417 -47.71 -41.60 7.52
C THR A 417 -48.75 -41.90 8.61
N SER A 418 -49.21 -40.88 9.36
CA SER A 418 -50.30 -41.03 10.33
C SER A 418 -51.62 -41.37 9.64
N MET A 419 -51.98 -40.65 8.58
CA MET A 419 -53.21 -40.93 7.83
C MET A 419 -53.21 -42.33 7.18
N LEU A 420 -52.05 -42.79 6.68
CA LEU A 420 -51.94 -44.13 6.11
C LEU A 420 -52.05 -45.23 7.17
N LYS A 421 -51.57 -44.99 8.39
CA LYS A 421 -51.80 -45.92 9.52
C LYS A 421 -53.27 -45.95 9.95
N ASP A 422 -53.94 -44.80 9.92
CA ASP A 422 -55.37 -44.72 10.22
C ASP A 422 -56.19 -45.43 9.12
N ASP A 423 -55.81 -45.33 7.84
CA ASP A 423 -56.45 -46.04 6.72
C ASP A 423 -56.16 -47.55 6.69
N GLU A 424 -54.99 -48.02 7.14
CA GLU A 424 -54.71 -49.44 7.34
C GLU A 424 -55.56 -50.04 8.48
N PHE A 425 -55.81 -49.27 9.54
CA PHE A 425 -56.65 -49.71 10.66
C PHE A 425 -58.12 -49.93 10.23
N PHE A 426 -58.60 -49.22 9.20
CA PHE A 426 -59.92 -49.44 8.60
C PHE A 426 -59.98 -50.59 7.59
N LYS A 427 -58.83 -51.06 7.06
CA LYS A 427 -58.76 -52.22 6.16
C LYS A 427 -58.56 -53.55 6.88
N GLU A 428 -57.93 -53.58 8.05
CA GLU A 428 -57.72 -54.83 8.82
C GLU A 428 -58.98 -55.35 9.56
N VAL A 429 -60.05 -54.55 9.69
CA VAL A 429 -61.30 -54.99 10.33
C VAL A 429 -62.27 -55.70 9.37
N SER A 430 -61.94 -55.77 8.07
CA SER A 430 -62.81 -56.35 7.04
C SER A 430 -62.08 -57.42 6.22
N ASN A 431 -62.22 -58.69 6.67
CA ASN A 431 -62.09 -59.96 5.90
C ASN A 431 -61.00 -60.94 6.37
N SER A 432 -61.42 -61.87 7.22
CA SER A 432 -60.90 -63.24 7.36
C SER A 432 -61.53 -64.20 6.31
N PRO A 433 -61.11 -65.47 6.14
CA PRO A 433 -59.75 -66.06 6.18
C PRO A 433 -59.46 -67.11 5.06
N ASN A 434 -58.16 -67.47 4.93
CA ASN A 434 -57.59 -68.79 4.56
C ASN A 434 -57.62 -69.29 3.09
N PRO A 435 -56.78 -70.29 2.71
CA PRO A 435 -55.31 -70.45 2.87
C PRO A 435 -54.65 -71.10 1.60
N SER A 436 -53.39 -71.56 1.71
CA SER A 436 -52.70 -72.57 0.87
C SER A 436 -52.01 -72.04 -0.43
N VAL A 437 -50.85 -72.51 -0.92
CA VAL A 437 -49.96 -73.65 -0.61
C VAL A 437 -48.69 -73.58 -1.51
N THR A 438 -47.56 -74.14 -1.02
CA THR A 438 -46.33 -74.68 -1.69
C THR A 438 -45.44 -73.75 -2.54
N ASP A 439 -44.14 -73.62 -2.24
CA ASP A 439 -42.98 -74.49 -2.59
C ASP A 439 -42.62 -74.39 -4.10
N GLU A 440 -41.39 -74.41 -4.63
CA GLU A 440 -40.10 -75.00 -4.29
C GLU A 440 -38.97 -74.33 -5.14
N GLU A 441 -37.72 -74.59 -4.73
CA GLU A 441 -36.48 -74.76 -5.51
C GLU A 441 -35.96 -73.63 -6.44
N SER A 442 -34.75 -73.07 -6.25
CA SER A 442 -33.36 -73.58 -6.16
C SER A 442 -32.62 -73.63 -7.51
N ASN A 443 -31.41 -73.04 -7.47
CA ASN A 443 -30.25 -73.18 -8.36
C ASN A 443 -30.43 -72.72 -9.83
N ALA A 444 -29.52 -71.96 -10.45
CA ALA A 444 -28.08 -71.78 -10.25
C ALA A 444 -27.63 -70.39 -10.73
#